data_AF-A0A1G2LVK2-F1
#
_entry.id   AF-A0A1G2LVK2-F1
#
_cell.length_a   1.000
_cell.length_b   1.000
_cell.length_c   1.000
_cell.angle_alpha   90.00
_cell.angle_beta   90.00
_cell.angle_gamma   90.00
#
_symmetry.space_group_name_H-M   'P 1'
#
loop_
_entity.id
_entity.type
_entity.pdbx_description
1 polymer ?
#
loop_
_entity_poly.entity_id
_entity_poly.type
_entity_poly.pdbx_seq_one_letter_code
_entity_poly.pdbx_strand_id
1 'polypeptide(L)'
;MAEEETLTSQTTSAEKNVRDKICYPVTQPIWWIVWPFRKALSWTAGRIFGERTQGILYKKILTPANALTSVRFWLLIEAMIGFFTGATLTEQTKLLFFAIITDFFDGPTARNNNEVTELGTYMDHIGDWSVIIWVIFLNFWYLWHQTILLPFLFVSFLIITILLFINIAKFKRFCDPEIPWIKNITEFANEELQTDVWGRIQFGLLAIALFGGLFIESANNPDFIFYELLQALPAMALILVIYTCLAFYLVLGGYSIRDAIDYSETKIKKFREKLRQFKNNA
;
A
#
# COMPACT_ATOMS: atom_id res chain seq x y z
N MET A 1 -6.86 24.64 -21.71
CA MET A 1 -5.97 24.37 -20.57
C MET A 1 -6.67 24.55 -19.22
N ALA A 2 -7.18 25.73 -18.84
CA ALA A 2 -7.85 25.89 -17.52
C ALA A 2 -9.16 25.08 -17.35
N GLU A 3 -9.95 24.90 -18.42
CA GLU A 3 -11.16 24.07 -18.42
C GLU A 3 -10.87 22.56 -18.38
N GLU A 4 -9.73 22.14 -18.94
CA GLU A 4 -9.35 20.72 -19.03
C GLU A 4 -8.80 20.20 -17.69
N GLU A 5 -8.09 21.06 -16.95
CA GLU A 5 -7.62 20.80 -15.57
C GLU A 5 -8.75 20.82 -14.54
N THR A 6 -9.78 21.66 -14.73
CA THR A 6 -10.96 21.65 -13.83
C THR A 6 -11.79 20.39 -14.03
N LEU A 7 -11.91 19.90 -15.27
CA LEU A 7 -12.57 18.62 -15.54
C LEU A 7 -11.83 17.43 -14.94
N THR A 8 -10.49 17.34 -15.07
CA THR A 8 -9.69 16.22 -14.50
C THR A 8 -9.66 16.23 -12.96
N SER A 9 -9.63 17.40 -12.36
CA SER A 9 -9.76 17.59 -10.90
C SER A 9 -11.13 17.17 -10.37
N GLN A 10 -12.21 17.49 -11.10
CA GLN A 10 -13.57 17.14 -10.70
C GLN A 10 -13.89 15.65 -10.92
N THR A 11 -13.42 15.03 -12.01
CA THR A 11 -13.58 13.59 -12.24
C THR A 11 -12.84 12.76 -11.20
N THR A 12 -11.60 13.10 -10.86
CA THR A 12 -10.84 12.39 -9.82
C THR A 12 -11.49 12.51 -8.43
N SER A 13 -12.13 13.64 -8.10
CA SER A 13 -12.89 13.80 -6.85
C SER A 13 -14.19 12.98 -6.83
N ALA A 14 -14.93 12.96 -7.95
CA ALA A 14 -16.17 12.20 -8.08
C ALA A 14 -15.92 10.67 -8.07
N GLU A 15 -14.87 10.19 -8.76
CA GLU A 15 -14.47 8.78 -8.77
C GLU A 15 -13.97 8.32 -7.40
N LYS A 16 -13.19 9.16 -6.69
CA LYS A 16 -12.78 8.89 -5.30
C LYS A 16 -14.00 8.66 -4.39
N ASN A 17 -15.08 9.43 -4.59
CA ASN A 17 -16.31 9.35 -3.82
C ASN A 17 -17.14 8.08 -4.12
N VAL A 18 -17.22 7.65 -5.38
CA VAL A 18 -17.92 6.40 -5.76
C VAL A 18 -17.19 5.16 -5.22
N ARG A 19 -15.85 5.14 -5.31
CA ARG A 19 -15.03 4.02 -4.85
C ARG A 19 -15.14 3.76 -3.36
N ASP A 20 -14.98 4.82 -2.56
CA ASP A 20 -14.99 4.69 -1.11
C ASP A 20 -16.40 4.25 -0.61
N LYS A 21 -17.47 4.62 -1.34
CA LYS A 21 -18.84 4.11 -1.13
C LYS A 21 -19.01 2.62 -1.40
N ILE A 22 -18.32 2.05 -2.40
CA ILE A 22 -18.39 0.60 -2.68
C ILE A 22 -17.80 -0.21 -1.53
N CYS A 23 -16.73 0.29 -0.90
CA CYS A 23 -16.09 -0.37 0.25
C CYS A 23 -16.85 -0.14 1.57
N TYR A 24 -17.81 0.79 1.59
CA TYR A 24 -18.54 1.18 2.79
C TYR A 24 -19.17 -0.01 3.55
N PRO A 25 -19.87 -0.97 2.89
CA PRO A 25 -20.49 -2.10 3.60
C PRO A 25 -19.49 -3.02 4.32
N VAL A 26 -18.24 -3.07 3.86
CA VAL A 26 -17.18 -3.89 4.46
C VAL A 26 -16.41 -3.11 5.52
N THR A 27 -16.12 -1.84 5.27
CA THR A 27 -15.34 -0.99 6.19
C THR A 27 -16.11 -0.57 7.45
N GLN A 28 -17.44 -0.42 7.37
CA GLN A 28 -18.24 0.01 8.53
C GLN A 28 -18.31 -1.01 9.67
N PRO A 29 -18.54 -2.31 9.42
CA PRO A 29 -18.45 -3.33 10.47
C PRO A 29 -17.10 -3.31 11.20
N ILE A 30 -15.98 -3.19 10.46
CA ILE A 30 -14.64 -3.09 11.05
C ILE A 30 -14.57 -1.87 11.97
N TRP A 31 -15.04 -0.72 11.48
CA TRP A 31 -15.06 0.52 12.26
C TRP A 31 -15.89 0.36 13.55
N TRP A 32 -17.08 -0.24 13.49
CA TRP A 32 -17.92 -0.51 14.67
C TRP A 32 -17.28 -1.46 15.67
N ILE A 33 -16.54 -2.47 15.21
CA ILE A 33 -15.84 -3.41 16.09
C ILE A 33 -14.70 -2.70 16.83
N VAL A 34 -13.91 -1.87 16.15
CA VAL A 34 -12.72 -1.23 16.73
C VAL A 34 -13.06 0.00 17.58
N TRP A 35 -14.12 0.73 17.23
CA TRP A 35 -14.53 1.96 17.91
C TRP A 35 -14.70 1.86 19.44
N PRO A 36 -15.38 0.85 20.02
CA PRO A 36 -15.52 0.75 21.47
C PRO A 36 -14.17 0.56 22.17
N PHE A 37 -13.26 -0.24 21.60
CA PHE A 37 -11.90 -0.41 22.14
C PHE A 37 -11.11 0.89 22.11
N ARG A 38 -11.15 1.62 20.98
CA ARG A 38 -10.55 2.96 20.86
C ARG A 38 -11.06 3.90 21.94
N LYS A 39 -12.38 3.95 22.16
CA LYS A 39 -12.99 4.83 23.16
C LYS A 39 -12.55 4.46 24.58
N ALA A 40 -12.53 3.17 24.90
CA ALA A 40 -12.08 2.68 26.20
C ALA A 40 -10.59 2.99 26.46
N LEU A 41 -9.71 2.66 25.52
CA LEU A 41 -8.27 2.87 25.65
C LEU A 41 -7.91 4.35 25.75
N SER A 42 -8.49 5.20 24.91
CA SER A 42 -8.25 6.65 24.97
C SER A 42 -8.77 7.27 26.27
N TRP A 43 -9.92 6.82 26.78
CA TRP A 43 -10.45 7.27 28.06
C TRP A 43 -9.55 6.87 29.24
N THR A 44 -9.10 5.61 29.27
CA THR A 44 -8.16 5.12 30.31
C THR A 44 -6.84 5.89 30.27
N ALA A 45 -6.28 6.12 29.08
CA ALA A 45 -5.08 6.93 28.92
C ALA A 45 -5.30 8.38 29.37
N GLY A 46 -6.49 8.95 29.16
CA GLY A 46 -6.87 10.27 29.67
C GLY A 46 -6.85 10.35 31.20
N ARG A 47 -7.25 9.28 31.89
CA ARG A 47 -7.19 9.20 33.35
C ARG A 47 -5.76 9.16 33.90
N ILE A 48 -4.84 8.52 33.18
CA ILE A 48 -3.45 8.31 33.63
C ILE A 48 -2.56 9.49 33.21
N PHE A 49 -2.71 9.96 31.98
CA PHE A 49 -1.77 10.89 31.33
C PHE A 49 -2.41 12.23 30.93
N GLY A 50 -3.67 12.47 31.32
CA GLY A 50 -4.39 13.72 31.07
C GLY A 50 -5.12 13.81 29.72
N GLU A 51 -6.00 14.79 29.61
CA GLU A 51 -6.93 14.98 28.48
C GLU A 51 -6.22 15.21 27.14
N ARG A 52 -5.05 15.86 27.16
CA ARG A 52 -4.24 16.07 25.94
C ARG A 52 -3.84 14.74 25.30
N THR A 53 -3.43 13.78 26.13
CA THR A 53 -3.02 12.44 25.69
C THR A 53 -4.21 11.66 25.15
N GLN A 54 -5.37 11.74 25.81
CA GLN A 54 -6.62 11.16 25.30
C GLN A 54 -6.98 11.71 23.92
N GLY A 55 -6.89 13.03 23.73
CA GLY A 55 -7.21 13.67 22.45
C GLY A 55 -6.31 13.20 21.31
N ILE A 56 -5.00 13.09 21.55
CA ILE A 56 -4.03 12.59 20.56
C ILE A 56 -4.29 11.12 20.25
N LEU A 57 -4.43 10.26 21.27
CA LEU A 57 -4.68 8.84 21.09
C LEU A 57 -5.96 8.58 20.31
N TYR A 58 -7.05 9.25 20.71
CA TYR A 58 -8.34 9.09 20.05
C TYR A 58 -8.29 9.56 18.60
N LYS A 59 -7.75 10.76 18.32
CA LYS A 59 -7.84 11.36 16.97
C LYS A 59 -6.75 10.88 16.00
N LYS A 60 -5.56 10.55 16.48
CA LYS A 60 -4.37 10.35 15.63
C LYS A 60 -3.80 8.93 15.62
N ILE A 61 -3.97 8.18 16.71
CA ILE A 61 -3.26 6.89 16.90
C ILE A 61 -4.21 5.71 16.81
N LEU A 62 -5.26 5.69 17.63
CA LEU A 62 -6.16 4.55 17.79
C LEU A 62 -7.32 4.56 16.77
N THR A 63 -7.10 5.08 15.56
CA THR A 63 -8.13 5.05 14.51
C THR A 63 -8.31 3.61 14.01
N PRO A 64 -9.51 3.21 13.57
CA PRO A 64 -9.73 1.87 13.01
C PRO A 64 -8.87 1.57 11.78
N ALA A 65 -8.55 2.59 10.97
CA ALA A 65 -7.59 2.45 9.88
C ALA A 65 -6.20 2.08 10.39
N ASN A 66 -5.65 2.82 11.37
CA ASN A 66 -4.35 2.49 11.93
C ASN A 66 -4.34 1.11 12.61
N ALA A 67 -5.47 0.69 13.20
CA ALA A 67 -5.60 -0.65 13.77
C ALA A 67 -5.50 -1.74 12.68
N LEU A 68 -6.14 -1.56 11.52
CA LEU A 68 -5.97 -2.46 10.37
C LEU A 68 -4.51 -2.51 9.91
N THR A 69 -3.87 -1.34 9.78
CA THR A 69 -2.45 -1.25 9.43
C THR A 69 -1.56 -1.93 10.49
N SER A 70 -1.91 -1.86 11.78
CA SER A 70 -1.21 -2.60 12.85
C SER A 70 -1.40 -4.11 12.74
N VAL A 71 -2.60 -4.59 12.39
CA VAL A 71 -2.84 -6.04 12.14
C VAL A 71 -1.97 -6.52 10.99
N ARG A 72 -1.84 -5.73 9.91
CA ARG A 72 -0.92 -6.03 8.80
C ARG A 72 0.52 -6.26 9.29
N PHE A 73 1.03 -5.35 10.12
CA PHE A 73 2.38 -5.50 10.69
C PHE A 73 2.50 -6.73 11.59
N TRP A 74 1.47 -7.02 12.40
CA TRP A 74 1.44 -8.23 13.21
C TRP A 74 1.55 -9.48 12.32
N LEU A 75 0.70 -9.59 11.29
CA LEU A 75 0.68 -10.72 10.37
C LEU A 75 2.03 -10.88 9.65
N LEU A 76 2.66 -9.78 9.26
CA LEU A 76 3.99 -9.80 8.66
C LEU A 76 5.06 -10.27 9.65
N ILE A 77 5.06 -9.77 10.88
CA ILE A 77 6.01 -10.19 11.92
C ILE A 77 5.82 -11.68 12.25
N GLU A 78 4.57 -12.13 12.35
CA GLU A 78 4.24 -13.54 12.58
C GLU A 78 4.72 -14.42 11.44
N ALA A 79 4.57 -13.97 10.18
CA ALA A 79 5.13 -14.63 9.02
C ALA A 79 6.67 -14.72 9.15
N MET A 80 7.35 -13.61 9.42
CA MET A 80 8.80 -13.59 9.61
C MET A 80 9.27 -14.54 10.72
N ILE A 81 8.64 -14.50 11.90
CA ILE A 81 8.94 -15.40 13.02
C ILE A 81 8.71 -16.86 12.58
N GLY A 82 7.56 -17.14 11.98
CA GLY A 82 7.20 -18.45 11.46
C GLY A 82 8.27 -19.00 10.51
N PHE A 83 8.83 -18.17 9.63
CA PHE A 83 9.84 -18.60 8.68
C PHE A 83 11.11 -19.08 9.41
N PHE A 84 11.55 -18.34 10.43
CA PHE A 84 12.72 -18.72 11.23
C PHE A 84 12.46 -19.88 12.20
N THR A 85 11.19 -20.18 12.52
CA THR A 85 10.81 -21.33 13.36
C THR A 85 10.39 -22.56 12.55
N GLY A 86 10.47 -22.51 11.22
CA GLY A 86 10.22 -23.65 10.33
C GLY A 86 8.78 -23.79 9.82
N ALA A 87 7.97 -22.74 9.89
CA ALA A 87 6.67 -22.70 9.24
C ALA A 87 6.80 -22.88 7.72
N THR A 88 5.81 -23.55 7.14
CA THR A 88 5.75 -23.87 5.71
C THR A 88 5.49 -22.63 4.87
N LEU A 89 5.87 -22.68 3.58
CA LEU A 89 5.56 -21.61 2.62
C LEU A 89 4.05 -21.34 2.53
N THR A 90 3.22 -22.36 2.66
CA THR A 90 1.77 -22.23 2.65
C THR A 90 1.27 -21.37 3.82
N GLU A 91 1.81 -21.57 5.02
CA GLU A 91 1.48 -20.76 6.20
C GLU A 91 1.93 -19.31 6.02
N GLN A 92 3.16 -19.10 5.54
CA GLN A 92 3.69 -17.78 5.20
C GLN A 92 2.76 -17.04 4.22
N THR A 93 2.38 -17.73 3.15
CA THR A 93 1.57 -17.18 2.07
C THR A 93 0.15 -16.81 2.54
N LYS A 94 -0.45 -17.61 3.43
CA LYS A 94 -1.74 -17.28 4.06
C LYS A 94 -1.64 -16.00 4.88
N LEU A 95 -0.64 -15.87 5.74
CA LEU A 95 -0.45 -14.68 6.58
C LEU A 95 -0.26 -13.42 5.72
N LEU A 96 0.57 -13.51 4.68
CA LEU A 96 0.81 -12.38 3.77
C LEU A 96 -0.40 -12.03 2.91
N PHE A 97 -1.20 -13.02 2.51
CA PHE A 97 -2.46 -12.76 1.81
C PHE A 97 -3.43 -11.96 2.70
N PHE A 98 -3.58 -12.34 3.97
CA PHE A 98 -4.39 -11.57 4.91
C PHE A 98 -3.80 -10.18 5.19
N ALA A 99 -2.47 -10.04 5.21
CA ALA A 99 -1.81 -8.74 5.32
C ALA A 99 -2.19 -7.80 4.16
N ILE A 100 -2.23 -8.30 2.91
CA ILE A 100 -2.70 -7.51 1.76
C ILE A 100 -4.19 -7.18 1.89
N ILE A 101 -5.02 -8.09 2.38
CA ILE A 101 -6.43 -7.80 2.60
C ILE A 101 -6.60 -6.64 3.58
N THR A 102 -5.83 -6.62 4.68
CA THR A 102 -5.90 -5.52 5.65
C THR A 102 -5.49 -4.18 5.05
N ASP A 103 -4.46 -4.16 4.21
CA ASP A 103 -4.03 -3.00 3.44
C ASP A 103 -5.15 -2.45 2.54
N PHE A 104 -5.81 -3.34 1.80
CA PHE A 104 -6.87 -2.94 0.87
C PHE A 104 -8.01 -2.15 1.56
N PHE A 105 -8.26 -2.43 2.85
CA PHE A 105 -9.35 -1.83 3.61
C PHE A 105 -8.97 -0.63 4.49
N ASP A 106 -7.69 -0.41 4.83
CA ASP A 106 -7.32 0.64 5.78
C ASP A 106 -7.55 2.06 5.22
N GLY A 107 -7.19 2.29 3.96
CA GLY A 107 -7.37 3.56 3.27
C GLY A 107 -8.84 3.92 3.08
N PRO A 108 -9.69 3.04 2.51
CA PRO A 108 -11.13 3.27 2.46
C PRO A 108 -11.76 3.49 3.84
N THR A 109 -11.33 2.73 4.87
CA THR A 109 -11.80 2.91 6.25
C THR A 109 -11.45 4.30 6.79
N ALA A 110 -10.24 4.80 6.53
CA ALA A 110 -9.83 6.14 6.94
C ALA A 110 -10.67 7.23 6.26
N ARG A 111 -10.84 7.16 4.93
CA ARG A 111 -11.54 8.19 4.15
C ARG A 111 -13.04 8.22 4.40
N ASN A 112 -13.68 7.04 4.45
CA ASN A 112 -15.13 6.94 4.72
C ASN A 112 -15.54 7.53 6.08
N ASN A 113 -14.61 7.58 7.03
CA ASN A 113 -14.88 8.05 8.39
C ASN A 113 -14.17 9.39 8.71
N ASN A 114 -13.52 10.03 7.74
CA ASN A 114 -12.72 11.26 7.91
C ASN A 114 -11.60 11.12 8.97
N GLU A 115 -10.93 9.98 9.00
CA GLU A 115 -9.89 9.62 9.98
C GLU A 115 -8.52 9.39 9.33
N VAL A 116 -8.25 10.11 8.23
CA VAL A 116 -6.92 10.12 7.60
C VAL A 116 -5.94 10.83 8.52
N THR A 117 -4.84 10.16 8.86
CA THR A 117 -3.81 10.68 9.77
C THR A 117 -2.43 10.55 9.15
N GLU A 118 -1.53 11.48 9.47
CA GLU A 118 -0.12 11.45 9.00
C GLU A 118 0.59 10.16 9.42
N LEU A 119 0.33 9.70 10.65
CA LEU A 119 0.85 8.44 11.17
C LEU A 119 0.36 7.25 10.34
N GLY A 120 -0.94 7.22 10.06
CA GLY A 120 -1.56 6.19 9.21
C GLY A 120 -0.92 6.13 7.84
N THR A 121 -0.77 7.28 7.16
CA THR A 121 -0.10 7.35 5.85
C THR A 121 1.35 6.85 5.90
N TYR A 122 2.10 7.18 6.96
CA TYR A 122 3.48 6.70 7.11
C TYR A 122 3.56 5.19 7.36
N MET A 123 2.71 4.69 8.25
CA MET A 123 2.59 3.26 8.54
C MET A 123 2.15 2.47 7.31
N ASP A 124 1.26 3.05 6.50
CA ASP A 124 0.76 2.47 5.26
C ASP A 124 1.92 2.17 4.31
N HIS A 125 2.68 3.21 3.93
CA HIS A 125 3.84 3.07 3.06
C HIS A 125 4.91 2.12 3.60
N ILE A 126 5.20 2.15 4.91
CA ILE A 126 6.18 1.21 5.48
C ILE A 126 5.71 -0.22 5.31
N GLY A 127 4.44 -0.51 5.58
CA GLY A 127 3.94 -1.87 5.50
C GLY A 127 3.91 -2.39 4.06
N ASP A 128 3.55 -1.55 3.08
CA ASP A 128 3.64 -1.90 1.66
C ASP A 128 5.04 -2.37 1.27
N TRP A 129 6.06 -1.55 1.57
CA TRP A 129 7.44 -1.90 1.29
C TRP A 129 7.89 -3.14 2.05
N SER A 130 7.49 -3.27 3.32
CA SER A 130 7.88 -4.40 4.15
C SER A 130 7.30 -5.72 3.63
N VAL A 131 6.02 -5.74 3.23
CA VAL A 131 5.38 -6.91 2.62
C VAL A 131 6.04 -7.25 1.28
N ILE A 132 6.25 -6.25 0.41
CA ILE A 132 6.89 -6.46 -0.90
C ILE A 132 8.30 -7.05 -0.74
N ILE A 133 9.13 -6.46 0.13
CA ILE A 133 10.49 -6.94 0.40
C ILE A 133 10.45 -8.39 0.91
N TRP A 134 9.55 -8.70 1.84
CA TRP A 134 9.43 -10.03 2.38
C TRP A 134 8.95 -11.05 1.35
N VAL A 135 7.98 -10.70 0.51
CA VAL A 135 7.50 -11.54 -0.59
C VAL A 135 8.60 -11.80 -1.61
N ILE A 136 9.40 -10.80 -1.96
CA ILE A 136 10.57 -10.96 -2.82
C ILE A 136 11.55 -11.94 -2.18
N PHE A 137 11.87 -11.77 -0.89
CA PHE A 137 12.74 -12.68 -0.16
C PHE A 137 12.23 -14.13 -0.22
N LEU A 138 10.95 -14.37 0.08
CA LEU A 138 10.37 -15.72 0.03
C LEU A 138 10.39 -16.32 -1.38
N ASN A 139 10.10 -15.52 -2.40
CA ASN A 139 10.18 -15.97 -3.79
C ASN A 139 11.61 -16.40 -4.14
N PHE A 140 12.63 -15.62 -3.77
CA PHE A 140 14.03 -16.02 -3.97
C PHE A 140 14.39 -17.26 -3.15
N TRP A 141 13.94 -17.35 -1.90
CA TRP A 141 14.29 -18.48 -1.02
C TRP A 141 13.71 -19.81 -1.51
N TYR A 142 12.40 -19.83 -1.83
CA TYR A 142 11.69 -21.07 -2.18
C TYR A 142 11.71 -21.40 -3.67
N LEU A 143 11.76 -20.38 -4.54
CA LEU A 143 11.57 -20.57 -5.99
C LEU A 143 12.87 -20.40 -6.79
N TRP A 144 14.03 -20.22 -6.16
CA TRP A 144 15.31 -20.08 -6.89
C TRP A 144 15.61 -21.26 -7.83
N HIS A 145 15.20 -22.47 -7.44
CA HIS A 145 15.38 -23.68 -8.25
C HIS A 145 14.40 -23.77 -9.43
N GLN A 146 13.33 -22.97 -9.44
CA GLN A 146 12.31 -22.96 -10.49
C GLN A 146 12.76 -22.07 -11.66
N THR A 147 13.41 -22.68 -12.65
CA THR A 147 14.02 -21.97 -13.80
C THR A 147 13.03 -21.12 -14.60
N ILE A 148 11.74 -21.49 -14.62
CA ILE A 148 10.70 -20.77 -15.35
C ILE A 148 10.30 -19.48 -14.63
N LEU A 149 10.27 -19.44 -13.30
CA LEU A 149 9.84 -18.27 -12.53
C LEU A 149 10.98 -17.29 -12.23
N LEU A 150 12.24 -17.72 -12.38
CA LEU A 150 13.40 -16.90 -12.04
C LEU A 150 13.54 -15.61 -12.88
N PRO A 151 13.40 -15.63 -14.23
CA PRO A 151 13.44 -14.40 -15.03
C PRO A 151 12.36 -13.40 -14.60
N PHE A 152 11.19 -13.91 -14.22
CA PHE A 152 10.08 -13.11 -13.74
C PHE A 152 10.42 -12.37 -12.43
N LEU A 153 11.05 -13.05 -11.47
CA LEU A 153 11.48 -12.43 -10.21
C LEU A 153 12.51 -11.33 -10.42
N PHE A 154 13.49 -11.56 -11.32
CA PHE A 154 14.49 -10.55 -11.66
C PHE A 154 13.88 -9.32 -12.32
N VAL A 155 12.95 -9.51 -13.26
CA VAL A 155 12.25 -8.39 -13.92
C VAL A 155 11.42 -7.61 -12.90
N SER A 156 10.65 -8.29 -12.06
CA SER A 156 9.84 -7.63 -11.02
C SER A 156 10.71 -6.82 -10.04
N PHE A 157 11.82 -7.41 -9.57
CA PHE A 157 12.78 -6.74 -8.69
C PHE A 157 13.43 -5.52 -9.37
N LEU A 158 13.86 -5.65 -10.63
CA LEU A 158 14.44 -4.56 -11.40
C LEU A 158 13.44 -3.40 -11.53
N ILE A 159 12.18 -3.69 -11.85
CA ILE A 159 11.18 -2.65 -12.02
C ILE A 159 10.87 -1.93 -10.71
N ILE A 160 10.70 -2.67 -9.61
CA ILE A 160 10.49 -2.08 -8.27
C ILE A 160 11.66 -1.17 -7.90
N THR A 161 12.89 -1.61 -8.19
CA THR A 161 14.11 -0.82 -7.97
C THR A 161 14.11 0.46 -8.81
N ILE A 162 13.78 0.38 -10.09
CA ILE A 162 13.68 1.55 -10.98
C ILE A 162 12.63 2.54 -10.45
N LEU A 163 11.45 2.07 -10.07
CA LEU A 163 10.38 2.93 -9.54
C LEU A 163 10.76 3.58 -8.22
N LEU A 164 11.45 2.87 -7.33
CA LEU A 164 12.02 3.44 -6.12
C LEU A 164 12.98 4.59 -6.45
N PHE A 165 13.91 4.39 -7.40
CA PHE A 165 14.84 5.45 -7.82
C PHE A 165 14.13 6.65 -8.45
N ILE A 166 13.09 6.42 -9.27
CA ILE A 166 12.26 7.49 -9.83
C ILE A 166 11.58 8.28 -8.71
N ASN A 167 10.97 7.61 -7.73
CA ASN A 167 10.32 8.28 -6.61
C ASN A 167 11.30 9.07 -5.74
N ILE A 168 12.50 8.54 -5.50
CA ILE A 168 13.58 9.27 -4.81
C ILE A 168 14.00 10.51 -5.61
N ALA A 169 14.18 10.38 -6.93
CA ALA A 169 14.56 11.49 -7.79
C ALA A 169 13.48 12.58 -7.82
N LYS A 170 12.19 12.20 -7.91
CA LYS A 170 11.05 13.12 -7.78
C LYS A 170 11.08 13.82 -6.43
N PHE A 171 11.14 13.06 -5.34
CA PHE A 171 11.14 13.61 -3.99
C PHE A 171 12.25 14.65 -3.80
N LYS A 172 13.47 14.38 -4.28
CA LYS A 172 14.59 15.35 -4.24
C LYS A 172 14.29 16.64 -4.99
N ARG A 173 13.54 16.59 -6.10
CA ARG A 173 13.13 17.80 -6.85
C ARG A 173 12.05 18.58 -6.10
N PHE A 174 11.11 17.90 -5.45
CA PHE A 174 10.00 18.53 -4.73
C PHE A 174 10.38 19.09 -3.36
N CYS A 175 11.40 18.52 -2.72
CA CYS A 175 11.86 18.94 -1.40
C CYS A 175 12.25 20.43 -1.37
N ASP A 176 11.68 21.16 -0.42
CA ASP A 176 12.12 22.51 -0.08
C ASP A 176 13.07 22.43 1.12
N PRO A 177 14.36 22.83 0.98
CA PRO A 177 15.35 22.74 2.05
C PRO A 177 15.03 23.65 3.25
N GLU A 178 14.14 24.65 3.10
CA GLU A 178 13.72 25.52 4.20
C GLU A 178 12.67 24.89 5.11
N ILE A 179 12.15 23.71 4.75
CA ILE A 179 11.08 23.02 5.46
C ILE A 179 11.62 21.75 6.11
N PRO A 180 11.19 21.43 7.35
CA PRO A 180 11.58 20.18 8.00
C PRO A 180 11.35 18.97 7.11
N TRP A 181 12.35 18.09 7.04
CA TRP A 181 12.36 16.88 6.21
C TRP A 181 11.08 16.05 6.33
N ILE A 182 10.59 15.85 7.55
CA ILE A 182 9.37 15.06 7.82
C ILE A 182 8.17 15.67 7.09
N LYS A 183 8.01 16.99 7.11
CA LYS A 183 6.89 17.68 6.46
C LYS A 183 6.98 17.62 4.93
N ASN A 184 8.20 17.69 4.38
CA ASN A 184 8.44 17.43 2.95
C ASN A 184 7.99 16.02 2.56
N ILE A 185 8.36 14.99 3.35
CA ILE A 185 7.92 13.61 3.12
C ILE A 185 6.41 13.50 3.17
N THR A 186 5.78 14.02 4.22
CA THR A 186 4.33 13.87 4.43
C THR A 186 3.54 14.52 3.30
N GLU A 187 3.87 15.75 2.90
CA GLU A 187 3.17 16.43 1.81
C GLU A 187 3.44 15.76 0.45
N PHE A 188 4.67 15.31 0.20
CA PHE A 188 4.99 14.59 -1.03
C PHE A 188 4.22 13.26 -1.10
N ALA A 189 4.15 12.53 0.01
CA ALA A 189 3.37 11.29 0.09
C ALA A 189 1.88 11.55 -0.15
N ASN A 190 1.32 12.59 0.47
CA ASN A 190 -0.09 12.93 0.34
C ASN A 190 -0.47 13.40 -1.08
N GLU A 191 0.42 14.06 -1.81
CA GLU A 191 0.11 14.55 -3.16
C GLU A 191 0.53 13.59 -4.27
N GLU A 192 1.72 12.99 -4.18
CA GLU A 192 2.34 12.25 -5.28
C GLU A 192 2.29 10.73 -5.10
N LEU A 193 2.23 10.23 -3.86
CA LEU A 193 2.12 8.78 -3.60
C LEU A 193 0.67 8.31 -3.48
N GLN A 194 -0.32 9.22 -3.55
CA GLN A 194 -1.71 8.82 -3.67
C GLN A 194 -1.99 8.19 -5.03
N THR A 195 -2.19 6.87 -5.03
CA THR A 195 -2.52 6.12 -6.23
C THR A 195 -3.95 6.41 -6.70
N ASP A 196 -4.06 6.83 -7.96
CA ASP A 196 -5.31 6.87 -8.70
C ASP A 196 -5.78 5.45 -9.05
N VAL A 197 -6.88 5.34 -9.80
CA VAL A 197 -7.45 4.03 -10.18
C VAL A 197 -6.43 3.21 -10.98
N TRP A 198 -5.71 3.84 -11.90
CA TRP A 198 -4.71 3.17 -12.73
C TRP A 198 -3.48 2.74 -11.94
N GLY A 199 -2.97 3.58 -11.03
CA GLY A 199 -1.90 3.24 -10.12
C GLY A 199 -2.25 2.07 -9.19
N ARG A 200 -3.53 1.94 -8.79
CA ARG A 200 -4.01 0.78 -8.02
C ARG A 200 -4.16 -0.48 -8.85
N ILE A 201 -4.67 -0.38 -10.08
CA ILE A 201 -4.69 -1.52 -11.02
C ILE A 201 -3.25 -1.98 -11.27
N GLN A 202 -2.35 -1.05 -11.53
CA GLN A 202 -0.93 -1.31 -11.68
C GLN A 202 -0.39 -2.01 -10.42
N PHE A 203 -0.61 -1.48 -9.22
CA PHE A 203 -0.18 -2.15 -7.99
C PHE A 203 -0.78 -3.55 -7.80
N GLY A 204 -2.07 -3.72 -8.09
CA GLY A 204 -2.75 -5.03 -8.03
C GLY A 204 -2.16 -6.05 -9.00
N LEU A 205 -1.81 -5.62 -10.22
CA LEU A 205 -1.12 -6.46 -11.19
C LEU A 205 0.27 -6.87 -10.70
N LEU A 206 1.01 -5.96 -10.05
CA LEU A 206 2.29 -6.29 -9.42
C LEU A 206 2.11 -7.27 -8.26
N ALA A 207 1.10 -7.07 -7.42
CA ALA A 207 0.81 -7.96 -6.31
C ALA A 207 0.46 -9.38 -6.82
N ILE A 208 -0.42 -9.50 -7.82
CA ILE A 208 -0.73 -10.79 -8.47
C ILE A 208 0.54 -11.43 -9.03
N ALA A 209 1.38 -10.63 -9.67
CA ALA A 209 2.61 -11.13 -10.26
C ALA A 209 3.57 -11.67 -9.17
N LEU A 210 3.87 -10.87 -8.14
CA LEU A 210 4.79 -11.22 -7.06
C LEU A 210 4.28 -12.37 -6.18
N PHE A 211 2.99 -12.39 -5.87
CA PHE A 211 2.38 -13.45 -5.07
C PHE A 211 2.07 -14.70 -5.87
N GLY A 212 1.93 -14.59 -7.19
CA GLY A 212 1.55 -15.70 -8.06
C GLY A 212 2.52 -16.87 -7.95
N GLY A 213 3.84 -16.60 -7.87
CA GLY A 213 4.85 -17.64 -7.63
C GLY A 213 4.62 -18.38 -6.31
N LEU A 214 4.38 -17.62 -5.23
CA LEU A 214 4.08 -18.19 -3.90
C LEU A 214 2.76 -18.97 -3.89
N PHE A 215 1.75 -18.50 -4.63
CA PHE A 215 0.44 -19.15 -4.72
C PHE A 215 0.51 -20.46 -5.49
N ILE A 216 1.24 -20.51 -6.61
CA ILE A 216 1.48 -21.74 -7.38
C ILE A 216 2.18 -22.77 -6.50
N GLU A 217 3.25 -22.40 -5.81
CA GLU A 217 3.98 -23.33 -4.95
C GLU A 217 3.13 -23.78 -3.75
N SER A 218 2.36 -22.85 -3.16
CA SER A 218 1.44 -23.16 -2.06
C SER A 218 0.25 -24.02 -2.47
N ALA A 219 -0.13 -24.03 -3.76
CA ALA A 219 -1.23 -24.84 -4.28
C ALA A 219 -0.94 -26.35 -4.26
N ASN A 220 0.32 -26.76 -4.02
CA ASN A 220 0.67 -28.15 -3.78
C ASN A 220 0.21 -28.64 -2.38
N ASN A 221 -0.20 -27.73 -1.51
CA ASN A 221 -0.68 -28.05 -0.16
C ASN A 221 -2.22 -27.95 -0.09
N PRO A 222 -2.93 -29.05 0.23
CA PRO A 222 -4.40 -29.08 0.37
C PRO A 222 -4.95 -28.07 1.38
N ASP A 223 -4.16 -27.67 2.39
CA ASP A 223 -4.60 -26.72 3.39
C ASP A 223 -4.63 -25.27 2.87
N PHE A 224 -4.13 -25.00 1.66
CA PHE A 224 -4.12 -23.66 1.10
C PHE A 224 -5.53 -23.19 0.73
N ILE A 225 -5.88 -21.95 1.11
CA ILE A 225 -7.23 -21.39 0.94
C ILE A 225 -7.71 -21.33 -0.52
N PHE A 226 -6.79 -21.35 -1.48
CA PHE A 226 -7.07 -21.35 -2.92
C PHE A 226 -6.75 -22.69 -3.59
N TYR A 227 -6.56 -23.77 -2.82
CA TYR A 227 -6.16 -25.08 -3.34
C TYR A 227 -7.06 -25.55 -4.50
N GLU A 228 -8.37 -25.63 -4.28
CA GLU A 228 -9.32 -26.12 -5.30
C GLU A 228 -9.32 -25.23 -6.56
N LEU A 229 -9.30 -23.91 -6.37
CA LEU A 229 -9.28 -22.94 -7.47
C LEU A 229 -8.02 -23.06 -8.33
N LEU A 230 -6.86 -23.20 -7.69
CA LEU A 230 -5.58 -23.26 -8.39
C LEU A 230 -5.33 -24.64 -9.02
N GLN A 231 -5.78 -25.72 -8.38
CA GLN A 231 -5.70 -27.08 -8.94
C GLN A 231 -6.65 -27.28 -10.14
N ALA A 232 -7.73 -26.51 -10.23
CA ALA A 232 -8.61 -26.53 -11.39
C ALA A 232 -7.94 -25.95 -12.67
N LEU A 233 -6.82 -25.23 -12.52
CA LEU A 233 -6.10 -24.61 -13.61
C LEU A 233 -4.77 -25.35 -13.90
N PRO A 234 -4.44 -25.60 -15.17
CA PRO A 234 -3.12 -26.14 -15.50
C PRO A 234 -2.04 -25.13 -15.12
N ALA A 235 -0.90 -25.60 -14.60
CA ALA A 235 0.22 -24.74 -14.16
C ALA A 235 0.65 -23.71 -15.23
N MET A 236 0.63 -24.10 -16.51
CA MET A 236 0.94 -23.20 -17.62
C MET A 236 -0.03 -22.02 -17.75
N ALA A 237 -1.31 -22.21 -17.44
CA ALA A 237 -2.28 -21.11 -17.45
C ALA A 237 -2.03 -20.13 -16.30
N LEU A 238 -1.68 -20.62 -15.11
CA LEU A 238 -1.33 -19.77 -13.97
C LEU A 238 -0.06 -18.96 -14.25
N ILE A 239 0.96 -19.60 -14.83
CA ILE A 239 2.18 -18.92 -15.26
C ILE A 239 1.83 -17.85 -16.31
N LEU A 240 1.02 -18.18 -17.31
CA LEU A 240 0.60 -17.21 -18.32
C LEU A 240 -0.10 -15.99 -17.71
N VAL A 241 -0.97 -16.19 -16.71
CA VAL A 241 -1.63 -15.09 -15.98
C VAL A 241 -0.60 -14.19 -15.29
N ILE A 242 0.37 -14.76 -14.57
CA ILE A 242 1.44 -14.01 -13.89
C ILE A 242 2.24 -13.15 -14.88
N TYR A 243 2.67 -13.76 -15.99
CA TYR A 243 3.42 -13.06 -17.02
C TYR A 243 2.60 -11.97 -17.71
N THR A 244 1.31 -12.23 -17.94
CA THR A 244 0.39 -11.25 -18.50
C THR A 244 0.21 -10.08 -17.56
N CYS A 245 0.01 -10.32 -16.26
CA CYS A 245 -0.09 -9.27 -15.25
C CYS A 245 1.18 -8.42 -15.19
N LEU A 246 2.36 -9.02 -15.27
CA LEU A 246 3.63 -8.28 -15.31
C LEU A 246 3.79 -7.47 -16.60
N ALA A 247 3.40 -8.02 -17.75
CA ALA A 247 3.45 -7.31 -19.01
C ALA A 247 2.53 -6.08 -18.98
N PHE A 248 1.29 -6.25 -18.50
CA PHE A 248 0.37 -5.12 -18.30
C PHE A 248 0.89 -4.10 -17.28
N TYR A 249 1.49 -4.57 -16.19
CA TYR A 249 2.16 -3.71 -15.22
C TYR A 249 3.21 -2.82 -15.88
N LEU A 250 4.07 -3.42 -16.72
CA LEU A 250 5.11 -2.70 -17.44
C LEU A 250 4.54 -1.67 -18.43
N VAL A 251 3.49 -2.04 -19.15
CA VAL A 251 2.81 -1.13 -20.08
C VAL A 251 2.23 0.06 -19.32
N LEU A 252 1.47 -0.19 -18.25
CA LEU A 252 0.89 0.86 -17.41
C LEU A 252 1.98 1.70 -16.71
N GLY A 253 3.04 1.06 -16.24
CA GLY A 253 4.19 1.73 -15.63
C GLY A 253 4.95 2.62 -16.61
N GLY A 254 5.00 2.27 -17.90
CA GLY A 254 5.56 3.11 -18.95
C GLY A 254 4.84 4.45 -19.08
N TYR A 255 3.51 4.48 -18.92
CA TYR A 255 2.74 5.72 -18.85
C TYR A 255 3.14 6.55 -17.63
N SER A 256 3.17 5.92 -16.46
CA SER A 256 3.58 6.57 -15.20
C SER A 256 5.02 7.10 -15.24
N ILE A 257 5.94 6.44 -15.95
CA ILE A 257 7.33 6.88 -16.15
C ILE A 257 7.38 8.09 -17.08
N ARG A 258 6.57 8.12 -18.14
CA ARG A 258 6.52 9.26 -19.04
C ARG A 258 6.01 10.49 -18.31
N ASP A 259 4.94 10.35 -17.53
CA ASP A 259 4.42 11.41 -16.67
C ASP A 259 5.44 11.78 -15.58
N ALA A 260 6.22 10.82 -15.07
CA ALA A 260 7.32 11.05 -14.14
C ALA A 260 8.46 11.89 -14.71
N ILE A 261 8.75 11.75 -16.00
CA ILE A 261 9.79 12.50 -16.69
C ILE A 261 9.28 13.89 -17.06
N ASP A 262 8.00 14.01 -17.42
CA ASP A 262 7.38 15.25 -17.89
C ASP A 262 6.88 16.16 -16.76
N TYR A 263 7.48 16.05 -15.55
CA TYR A 263 7.14 16.94 -14.44
C TYR A 263 7.51 18.38 -14.79
N SER A 264 6.48 19.17 -15.10
CA SER A 264 6.65 20.58 -15.39
C SER A 264 7.21 21.32 -14.17
N GLU A 265 8.17 22.21 -14.42
CA GLU A 265 8.68 23.16 -13.41
C GLU A 265 7.53 23.91 -12.69
N THR A 266 6.41 24.11 -13.38
CA THR A 266 5.19 24.69 -12.83
C THR A 266 4.60 23.87 -11.68
N LYS A 267 4.53 22.54 -11.79
CA LYS A 267 4.00 21.67 -10.71
C LYS A 267 4.93 21.69 -9.49
N ILE A 268 6.24 21.62 -9.72
CA ILE A 268 7.26 21.71 -8.66
C ILE A 268 7.15 23.04 -7.92
N LYS A 269 7.06 24.16 -8.66
CA LYS A 269 6.93 25.50 -8.08
C LYS A 269 5.67 25.62 -7.23
N LYS A 270 4.52 25.16 -7.73
CA LYS A 270 3.24 25.18 -7.01
C LYS A 270 3.30 24.36 -5.71
N PHE A 271 3.93 23.19 -5.75
CA PHE A 271 4.13 22.37 -4.56
C PHE A 271 4.98 23.07 -3.50
N ARG A 272 6.12 23.67 -3.91
CA ARG A 272 6.98 24.44 -3.00
C ARG A 272 6.27 25.66 -2.42
N GLU A 273 5.46 26.35 -3.21
CA GLU A 273 4.64 27.48 -2.74
C GLU A 273 3.62 27.03 -1.68
N LYS A 274 2.90 25.93 -1.92
CA LYS A 274 1.98 25.33 -0.95
C LYS A 274 2.70 24.97 0.35
N LEU A 275 3.85 24.33 0.23
CA LEU A 275 4.74 23.97 1.33
C LEU A 275 5.12 25.19 2.18
N ARG A 276 5.51 26.30 1.55
CA ARG A 276 5.86 27.57 2.22
C ARG A 276 4.66 28.25 2.88
N GLN A 277 3.47 28.15 2.31
CA GLN A 277 2.25 28.67 2.97
C GLN A 277 2.01 28.00 4.32
N PHE A 278 2.32 26.69 4.45
CA PHE A 278 2.22 26.00 5.73
C PHE A 278 3.32 26.36 6.74
N LYS A 279 4.43 26.97 6.32
CA LYS A 279 5.45 27.52 7.25
C LYS A 279 4.95 28.82 7.87
N ASN A 280 4.15 29.60 7.14
CA ASN A 280 3.64 30.89 7.60
C ASN A 280 2.38 30.77 8.49
N ASN A 281 1.72 29.61 8.49
CA ASN A 281 0.48 29.34 9.22
C ASN A 281 0.67 28.44 10.46
N ALA A 282 1.90 27.97 10.75
CA ALA A 282 2.24 27.12 11.89
C ALA A 282 3.01 27.92 12.93
#